data_AF-A0A6B2LPB0-F1
#
_entry.id   AF-A0A6B2LPB0-F1
#
_cell.length_a   1.000
_cell.length_b   1.000
_cell.length_c   1.000
_cell.angle_alpha   90.00
_cell.angle_beta   90.00
_cell.angle_gamma   90.00
#
_symmetry.space_group_name_H-M   'P 1'
#
loop_
_entity.id
_entity.type
_entity.pdbx_description
1 polymer ?
#
loop_
_entity_poly.entity_id
_entity_poly.type
_entity_poly.pdbx_seq_one_letter_code
_entity_poly.pdbx_strand_id
1 'polypeptide(L)'
;MMDQQGSYAIPINHLFGKKKRDKSIEIQQYLNQYNKISEWTTGEIASTMHFKHRQKIFSKFITIAKLLAVNQNFHGMLSIVTGLLSKRIEKTRVTLSHPMLKKLEKLELLCQPNSNFANLRGLIKEAKPPFVYP
;
A
#
# COMPACT_ATOMS: atom_id res chain seq x y z
N MET A 1 -13.36 2.81 -1.99
CA MET A 1 -14.26 3.99 -2.02
C MET A 1 -13.54 5.25 -1.59
N MET A 2 -12.94 5.32 -0.39
CA MET A 2 -12.15 6.48 0.05
C MET A 2 -10.95 6.81 -0.86
N ASP A 3 -10.09 5.83 -1.18
CA ASP A 3 -8.91 6.08 -2.05
C ASP A 3 -9.32 6.54 -3.46
N GLN A 4 -10.41 5.98 -3.97
CA GLN A 4 -10.96 6.36 -5.28
C GLN A 4 -11.50 7.79 -5.27
N GLN A 5 -12.22 8.20 -4.22
CA GLN A 5 -12.67 9.58 -4.04
C GLN A 5 -11.50 10.56 -3.91
N GLY A 6 -10.46 10.18 -3.14
CA GLY A 6 -9.24 10.98 -2.99
C GLY A 6 -8.52 11.19 -4.32
N SER A 7 -8.44 10.16 -5.16
CA SER A 7 -7.85 10.26 -6.50
C SER A 7 -8.65 11.19 -7.43
N TYR A 8 -9.99 11.09 -7.45
CA TYR A 8 -10.84 11.95 -8.28
C TYR A 8 -10.91 13.40 -7.77
N ALA A 9 -10.62 13.64 -6.50
CA ALA A 9 -10.63 14.98 -5.93
C ALA A 9 -9.46 15.85 -6.42
N ILE A 10 -8.38 15.27 -6.98
CA ILE A 10 -7.19 16.01 -7.39
C ILE A 10 -7.44 16.68 -8.76
N PRO A 11 -7.44 18.02 -8.83
CA PRO A 11 -7.59 18.73 -10.09
C PRO A 11 -6.36 18.53 -11.00
N ILE A 12 -6.60 18.34 -12.30
CA ILE A 12 -5.54 18.09 -13.29
C ILE A 12 -4.47 19.20 -13.30
N ASN A 13 -4.88 20.46 -13.13
CA ASN A 13 -3.97 21.62 -13.07
C ASN A 13 -3.01 21.59 -11.86
N HIS A 14 -3.34 20.84 -10.80
CA HIS A 14 -2.49 20.70 -9.61
C HIS A 14 -1.34 19.69 -9.84
N LEU A 15 -1.44 18.83 -10.86
CA LEU A 15 -0.40 17.84 -11.20
C LEU A 15 0.82 18.48 -11.90
N PHE A 16 0.62 19.63 -12.54
CA PHE A 16 1.65 20.28 -13.35
C PHE A 16 2.47 21.29 -12.54
N GLY A 17 3.78 21.04 -12.45
CA GLY A 17 4.74 21.92 -11.77
C GLY A 17 4.96 21.55 -10.31
N LYS A 18 6.23 21.34 -9.94
CA LYS A 18 6.63 20.87 -8.60
C LYS A 18 6.07 21.74 -7.47
N LYS A 19 6.23 23.06 -7.55
CA LYS A 19 5.73 24.01 -6.54
C LYS A 19 4.20 23.98 -6.36
N LYS A 20 3.44 23.63 -7.40
CA LYS A 20 1.98 23.52 -7.32
C LYS A 20 1.57 22.21 -6.66
N ARG A 21 2.23 21.10 -7.02
CA ARG A 21 2.02 19.79 -6.36
C ARG A 21 2.28 19.86 -4.87
N ASP A 22 3.39 20.45 -4.46
CA ASP A 22 3.78 20.55 -3.05
C ASP A 22 2.80 21.42 -2.22
N LYS A 23 2.07 22.32 -2.88
CA LYS A 23 1.07 23.21 -2.25
C LYS A 23 -0.38 22.73 -2.38
N SER A 24 -0.65 21.71 -3.19
CA SER A 24 -2.01 21.20 -3.41
C SER A 24 -2.49 20.45 -2.19
N ILE A 25 -3.57 20.93 -1.60
CA ILE A 25 -4.18 20.32 -0.41
C ILE A 25 -4.64 18.90 -0.73
N GLU A 26 -5.18 18.66 -1.92
CA GLU A 26 -5.72 17.37 -2.35
C GLU A 26 -4.60 16.34 -2.48
N ILE A 27 -3.46 16.73 -3.08
CA ILE A 27 -2.28 15.86 -3.17
C ILE A 27 -1.72 15.57 -1.77
N GLN A 28 -1.63 16.57 -0.89
CA GLN A 28 -1.18 16.36 0.49
C GLN A 28 -2.13 15.44 1.26
N GLN A 29 -3.45 15.57 1.08
CA GLN A 29 -4.43 14.67 1.69
C GLN A 29 -4.26 13.23 1.19
N TYR A 30 -4.02 13.05 -0.11
CA TYR A 30 -3.77 11.73 -0.70
C TYR A 30 -2.50 11.07 -0.13
N LEU A 31 -1.41 11.84 0.00
CA LEU A 31 -0.18 11.38 0.64
C LEU A 31 -0.33 11.12 2.13
N ASN A 32 -1.09 11.96 2.84
CA ASN A 32 -1.37 11.78 4.26
C ASN A 32 -2.19 10.51 4.49
N GLN A 33 -3.15 10.21 3.62
CA GLN A 33 -3.91 8.97 3.68
C GLN A 33 -2.99 7.75 3.47
N TYR A 34 -2.08 7.81 2.49
CA TYR A 34 -1.06 6.78 2.28
C TYR A 34 -0.22 6.52 3.55
N ASN A 35 0.34 7.59 4.12
CA ASN A 35 1.20 7.50 5.31
C ASN A 35 0.41 6.97 6.50
N LYS A 36 -0.80 7.49 6.73
CA LYS A 36 -1.69 7.04 7.81
C LYS A 36 -1.99 5.55 7.72
N ILE A 37 -2.29 5.02 6.53
CA ILE A 37 -2.57 3.59 6.36
C ILE A 37 -1.32 2.73 6.57
N SER A 38 -0.17 3.16 6.06
CA SER A 38 1.11 2.45 6.26
C SER A 38 1.51 2.39 7.74
N GLU A 39 1.43 3.52 8.44
CA GLU A 39 1.72 3.64 9.85
C GLU A 39 0.72 2.88 10.71
N TRP A 40 -0.58 2.98 10.40
CA TRP A 40 -1.63 2.24 11.09
C TRP A 40 -1.43 0.73 10.92
N THR A 41 -1.15 0.24 9.71
CA THR A 41 -0.85 -1.17 9.45
C THR A 41 0.32 -1.66 10.31
N THR A 42 1.41 -0.88 10.34
CA THR A 42 2.60 -1.20 11.15
C THR A 42 2.27 -1.18 12.64
N GLY A 43 1.56 -0.15 13.09
CA GLY A 43 1.20 0.10 14.48
C GLY A 43 0.30 -1.00 15.04
N GLU A 44 -0.74 -1.37 14.29
CA GLU A 44 -1.70 -2.43 14.66
C GLU A 44 -0.99 -3.78 14.89
N ILE A 45 -0.06 -4.13 14.01
CA ILE A 45 0.73 -5.36 14.15
C ILE A 45 1.69 -5.23 15.34
N ALA A 46 2.42 -4.11 15.44
CA ALA A 46 3.44 -3.92 16.48
C ALA A 46 2.86 -3.84 17.89
N SER A 47 1.66 -3.25 18.06
CA SER A 47 0.98 -3.12 19.35
C SER A 47 0.28 -4.41 19.80
N THR A 48 0.13 -5.40 18.90
CA THR A 48 -0.50 -6.67 19.26
C THR A 48 0.40 -7.51 20.16
N MET A 49 0.00 -7.62 21.43
CA MET A 49 0.75 -8.33 22.47
C MET A 49 0.83 -9.84 22.21
N HIS A 50 -0.30 -10.48 21.91
CA HIS A 50 -0.36 -11.94 21.75
C HIS A 50 0.21 -12.39 20.41
N PHE A 51 1.26 -13.22 20.44
CA PHE A 51 1.99 -13.68 19.26
C PHE A 51 1.11 -14.30 18.16
N LYS A 52 0.27 -15.29 18.50
CA LYS A 52 -0.63 -15.94 17.52
C LYS A 52 -1.63 -14.95 16.92
N HIS A 53 -2.11 -14.00 17.72
CA HIS A 53 -3.03 -12.96 17.26
C HIS A 53 -2.31 -11.99 16.30
N ARG A 54 -1.09 -11.60 16.63
CA ARG A 54 -0.25 -10.74 15.79
C ARG A 54 0.02 -11.35 14.43
N GLN A 55 0.34 -12.65 14.38
CA GLN A 55 0.48 -13.39 13.11
C GLN A 55 -0.82 -13.42 12.30
N LYS A 56 -1.97 -13.57 12.96
CA LYS A 56 -3.29 -13.54 12.32
C LYS A 56 -3.60 -12.17 11.73
N ILE A 57 -3.34 -11.09 12.46
CA ILE A 57 -3.51 -9.70 11.98
C ILE A 57 -2.61 -9.45 10.77
N PHE A 58 -1.32 -9.80 10.86
CA PHE A 58 -0.38 -9.66 9.75
C PHE A 58 -0.89 -10.41 8.50
N SER A 59 -1.30 -11.67 8.66
CA SER A 59 -1.84 -12.50 7.56
C SER A 59 -3.12 -11.91 6.96
N LYS A 60 -3.96 -11.27 7.78
CA LYS A 60 -5.15 -10.55 7.33
C LYS A 60 -4.76 -9.36 6.45
N PHE A 61 -3.78 -8.55 6.84
CA PHE A 61 -3.28 -7.45 6.02
C PHE A 61 -2.67 -7.91 4.69
N ILE A 62 -1.92 -9.02 4.66
CA ILE A 62 -1.47 -9.64 3.40
C ILE A 62 -2.66 -9.97 2.50
N THR A 63 -3.72 -10.54 3.07
CA THR A 63 -4.93 -10.90 2.33
C THR A 63 -5.65 -9.66 1.79
N ILE A 64 -5.75 -8.59 2.60
CA ILE A 64 -6.34 -7.31 2.18
C ILE A 64 -5.53 -6.70 1.03
N ALA A 65 -4.19 -6.63 1.14
CA ALA A 65 -3.34 -6.10 0.08
C ALA A 65 -3.51 -6.87 -1.24
N LYS A 66 -3.64 -8.20 -1.18
CA LYS A 66 -3.98 -9.00 -2.38
C LYS A 66 -5.34 -8.65 -2.96
N LEU A 67 -6.36 -8.46 -2.14
CA LEU A 67 -7.69 -8.06 -2.61
C LEU A 67 -7.66 -6.66 -3.24
N LEU A 68 -6.88 -5.74 -2.69
CA LEU A 68 -6.68 -4.41 -3.27
C LEU A 68 -5.99 -4.49 -4.64
N ALA A 69 -4.98 -5.36 -4.79
CA ALA A 69 -4.34 -5.62 -6.08
C ALA A 69 -5.34 -6.15 -7.13
N VAL A 70 -6.17 -7.12 -6.75
CA VAL A 70 -7.21 -7.70 -7.64
C VAL A 70 -8.24 -6.64 -8.04
N ASN A 71 -8.63 -5.77 -7.11
CA ASN A 71 -9.55 -4.66 -7.36
C ASN A 71 -8.87 -3.44 -8.00
N GLN A 72 -7.61 -3.56 -8.43
CA GLN A 72 -6.85 -2.49 -9.09
C GLN A 72 -6.76 -1.20 -8.25
N ASN A 73 -6.82 -1.33 -6.92
CA ASN A 73 -6.57 -0.24 -5.98
C ASN A 73 -5.09 -0.26 -5.58
N PHE A 74 -4.26 0.31 -6.44
CA PHE A 74 -2.80 0.26 -6.28
C PHE A 74 -2.31 1.17 -5.16
N HIS A 75 -2.99 2.29 -4.90
CA HIS A 75 -2.71 3.16 -3.76
C HIS A 75 -2.81 2.41 -2.44
N GLY A 76 -4.00 1.88 -2.14
CA GLY A 76 -4.22 1.15 -0.88
C GLY A 76 -3.34 -0.10 -0.77
N MET A 77 -3.13 -0.82 -1.89
CA MET A 77 -2.21 -1.95 -1.93
C MET A 77 -0.80 -1.51 -1.50
N LEU A 78 -0.25 -0.47 -2.12
CA LEU A 78 1.10 0.01 -1.86
C LEU A 78 1.23 0.57 -0.43
N SER A 79 0.22 1.27 0.10
CA SER A 79 0.20 1.75 1.48
C SER A 79 0.30 0.60 2.49
N ILE A 80 -0.50 -0.47 2.31
CA ILE A 80 -0.45 -1.63 3.21
C ILE A 80 0.88 -2.37 3.06
N VAL A 81 1.34 -2.63 1.84
CA VAL A 81 2.61 -3.34 1.61
C VAL A 81 3.78 -2.59 2.24
N THR A 82 3.81 -1.26 2.14
CA THR A 82 4.83 -0.43 2.80
C THR A 82 4.82 -0.61 4.32
N GLY A 83 3.64 -0.64 4.95
CA GLY A 83 3.53 -0.93 6.37
C GLY A 83 4.00 -2.35 6.73
N LEU A 84 3.65 -3.35 5.90
CA LEU A 84 4.04 -4.75 6.09
C LEU A 84 5.56 -5.00 5.98
N LEU A 85 6.25 -4.19 5.19
CA LEU A 85 7.70 -4.26 4.99
C LEU A 85 8.49 -3.40 5.98
N SER A 86 7.82 -2.72 6.91
CA SER A 86 8.46 -1.91 7.95
C SER A 86 9.40 -2.75 8.83
N LYS A 87 10.62 -2.23 9.05
CA LYS A 87 11.61 -2.85 9.95
C LYS A 87 11.08 -3.06 11.37
N ARG A 88 10.12 -2.24 11.81
CA ARG A 88 9.50 -2.33 13.15
C ARG A 88 8.83 -3.68 13.43
N ILE A 89 8.35 -4.36 12.38
CA ILE A 89 7.64 -5.64 12.50
C ILE A 89 8.37 -6.80 11.82
N GLU A 90 9.63 -6.60 11.43
CA GLU A 90 10.45 -7.60 10.73
C GLU A 90 10.54 -8.93 11.49
N LYS A 91 10.72 -8.88 12.81
CA LYS A 91 10.73 -10.09 13.66
C LYS A 91 9.41 -10.87 13.63
N THR A 92 8.28 -10.20 13.40
CA THR A 92 6.98 -10.87 13.24
C THR A 92 6.84 -11.43 11.83
N ARG A 93 7.33 -10.71 10.82
CA ARG A 93 7.29 -11.15 9.43
C ARG A 93 7.95 -12.51 9.25
N VAL A 94 9.13 -12.73 9.83
CA VAL A 94 9.87 -14.00 9.71
C VAL A 94 9.19 -15.19 10.41
N THR A 95 8.21 -14.97 11.29
CA THR A 95 7.50 -16.07 11.96
C THR A 95 6.25 -16.51 11.24
N LEU A 96 5.86 -15.84 10.15
CA LEU A 96 4.70 -16.22 9.37
C LEU A 96 4.88 -17.59 8.74
N SER A 97 3.76 -18.29 8.53
CA SER A 97 3.77 -19.55 7.79
C SER A 97 4.34 -19.36 6.38
N HIS A 98 5.03 -20.38 5.86
CA HIS A 98 5.63 -20.36 4.53
C HIS A 98 4.64 -19.96 3.40
N PRO A 99 3.37 -20.41 3.41
CA PRO A 99 2.39 -19.93 2.42
C PRO A 99 2.08 -18.43 2.51
N MET A 100 2.13 -17.84 3.70
CA MET A 100 1.91 -16.39 3.86
C MET A 100 3.13 -15.59 3.43
N LEU A 101 4.35 -16.06 3.73
CA LEU A 101 5.59 -15.44 3.26
C LEU A 101 5.62 -15.36 1.74
N LYS A 102 5.33 -16.46 1.03
CA LYS A 102 5.23 -16.46 -0.44
C LYS A 102 4.20 -15.48 -0.99
N LYS A 103 3.09 -15.26 -0.28
CA LYS A 103 2.09 -14.26 -0.68
C LYS A 103 2.61 -12.83 -0.50
N LEU A 104 3.34 -12.58 0.59
CA LEU A 104 3.97 -11.28 0.84
C LEU A 104 5.08 -11.00 -0.18
N GLU A 105 5.95 -11.97 -0.47
CA GLU A 105 7.03 -11.84 -1.48
C GLU A 105 6.48 -11.46 -2.86
N LYS A 106 5.35 -12.06 -3.27
CA LYS A 106 4.67 -11.67 -4.50
C LYS A 106 4.19 -10.23 -4.49
N LEU A 107 3.60 -9.77 -3.38
CA LEU A 107 3.17 -8.37 -3.23
C LEU A 107 4.37 -7.41 -3.22
N GLU A 108 5.43 -7.77 -2.52
CA GLU A 108 6.67 -7.01 -2.48
C GLU A 108 7.27 -6.85 -3.87
N LEU A 109 7.38 -7.93 -4.64
CA LEU A 109 7.88 -7.91 -6.02
C LEU A 109 7.10 -6.93 -6.90
N LEU A 110 5.77 -6.86 -6.75
CA LEU A 110 4.94 -5.90 -7.49
C LEU A 110 5.25 -4.45 -7.11
N CYS A 111 5.57 -4.21 -5.83
CA CYS A 111 5.79 -2.88 -5.25
C CYS A 111 7.27 -2.46 -5.16
N GLN A 112 8.21 -3.25 -5.69
CA GLN A 112 9.64 -2.94 -5.60
C GLN A 112 9.99 -1.62 -6.32
N PRO A 113 10.81 -0.74 -5.72
CA PRO A 113 11.21 0.53 -6.33
C PRO A 113 12.18 0.36 -7.51
N ASN A 114 12.69 -0.85 -7.73
CA ASN A 114 13.65 -1.17 -8.78
C ASN A 114 13.15 -0.74 -10.17
N SER A 115 14.07 -0.17 -10.97
CA SER A 115 13.77 0.37 -12.30
C SER A 115 12.55 1.32 -12.29
N ASN A 116 12.47 2.17 -11.26
CA ASN A 116 11.41 3.14 -11.00
C ASN A 116 10.01 2.52 -10.81
N PHE A 117 9.92 1.38 -10.13
CA PHE A 117 8.69 0.58 -9.98
C PHE A 117 8.21 -0.07 -11.30
N ALA A 118 9.11 -0.72 -12.04
CA ALA A 118 8.78 -1.32 -13.34
C ALA A 118 7.58 -2.29 -13.29
N ASN A 119 7.51 -3.15 -12.26
CA ASN A 119 6.43 -4.12 -12.11
C ASN A 119 5.07 -3.43 -11.83
N LEU A 120 5.05 -2.45 -10.93
CA LEU A 120 3.85 -1.67 -10.63
C LEU A 120 3.37 -0.89 -11.85
N ARG A 121 4.27 -0.25 -12.60
CA ARG A 121 3.91 0.43 -13.86
C ARG A 121 3.35 -0.54 -14.89
N GLY A 122 3.91 -1.75 -14.98
CA GLY A 122 3.38 -2.82 -15.82
C GLY A 122 1.94 -3.17 -15.45
N LEU A 123 1.65 -3.34 -14.17
CA LEU A 123 0.28 -3.58 -13.68
C LEU A 123 -0.67 -2.42 -14.02
N ILE A 124 -0.25 -1.18 -13.81
CA ILE A 124 -1.06 0.01 -14.11
C ILE A 124 -1.35 0.11 -15.61
N LYS A 125 -0.40 -0.24 -16.46
CA LYS A 125 -0.58 -0.22 -17.92
C LYS A 125 -1.66 -1.20 -18.39
N GLU A 126 -1.74 -2.36 -17.75
CA GLU A 126 -2.75 -3.40 -18.05
C GLU A 126 -4.08 -3.16 -17.31
N ALA A 127 -4.14 -2.17 -16.42
CA ALA A 127 -5.30 -1.88 -15.60
C ALA A 127 -6.49 -1.37 -16.44
N LYS A 128 -7.69 -1.84 -16.11
CA LYS A 128 -8.95 -1.43 -16.71
C LYS A 128 -9.78 -0.66 -15.67
N PRO A 129 -10.39 0.49 -16.04
CA PRO A 129 -11.26 1.22 -15.14
C PRO A 129 -12.40 0.35 -14.56
N PRO A 130 -12.77 0.55 -13.29
CA PRO A 130 -12.17 1.50 -12.34
C PRO A 130 -10.85 0.96 -11.75
N PHE A 131 -9.85 1.83 -11.64
CA PHE A 131 -8.61 1.58 -10.91
C PHE A 131 -8.19 2.83 -10.13
N VAL A 132 -7.35 2.65 -9.11
CA VAL A 132 -6.82 3.76 -8.28
C VAL A 132 -5.31 3.81 -8.44
N TYR A 133 -4.82 4.96 -8.90
CA TYR A 133 -3.39 5.19 -9.14
C TYR A 133 -2.62 5.30 -7.80
N PRO A 134 -1.39 4.75 -7.68
CA PRO A 134 -0.62 4.77 -6.44
C PRO A 134 -0.35 6.15 -5.84
#